data_AF-A0A2Z4UTQ5-F1
#
_entry.id   AF-A0A2Z4UTQ5-F1
#
_cell.length_a   1.000
_cell.length_b   1.000
_cell.length_c   1.000
_cell.angle_alpha   90.00
_cell.angle_beta   90.00
_cell.angle_gamma   90.00
#
_symmetry.space_group_name_H-M   'P 1'
#
loop_
_entity.id
_entity.type
_entity.pdbx_description
1 polymer ?
#
loop_
_entity_poly.entity_id
_entity_poly.type
_entity_poly.pdbx_seq_one_letter_code
_entity_poly.pdbx_strand_id
1 'polypeptide(L)'
;MNPDPQHKKSEQSEDGQKDEHKKKCSTGRDISTAAPDYVGFPVGTIFRVATDREGHAFLNDSRNPGVWINLGTLANAPKCVTDTAVSVTEGNPGYLYVSLLAKDGVVHQARCGTSSTPFTPVNLPTVCGTGFAAVQDTPV
;
A
#
# COMPACT_ATOMS: atom_id res chain seq x y z
N MET A 1 -0.19 -67.77 24.16
CA MET A 1 -0.11 -68.35 22.81
C MET A 1 -0.89 -67.42 21.88
N ASN A 2 -0.18 -66.68 21.04
CA ASN A 2 -0.72 -65.89 19.92
C ASN A 2 -1.24 -66.85 18.83
N PRO A 3 -2.22 -66.44 18.01
CA PRO A 3 -1.88 -65.68 16.81
C PRO A 3 -2.86 -64.54 16.44
N ASP A 4 -2.28 -63.42 15.99
CA ASP A 4 -2.80 -62.59 14.87
C ASP A 4 -2.43 -63.35 13.57
N PRO A 5 -3.17 -63.29 12.42
CA PRO A 5 -3.22 -62.05 11.61
C PRO A 5 -4.42 -61.84 10.63
N GLN A 6 -4.51 -60.60 10.13
CA GLN A 6 -4.86 -60.14 8.76
C GLN A 6 -6.15 -59.32 8.51
N HIS A 7 -5.88 -58.05 8.15
CA HIS A 7 -6.44 -57.26 7.05
C HIS A 7 -7.96 -57.06 6.95
N LYS A 8 -8.40 -55.85 7.33
CA LYS A 8 -9.47 -55.16 6.61
C LYS A 8 -9.04 -53.74 6.26
N LYS A 9 -8.70 -53.57 4.98
CA LYS A 9 -8.53 -52.32 4.25
C LYS A 9 -9.79 -51.47 4.49
N SER A 10 -9.64 -50.29 5.07
CA SER A 10 -10.69 -49.27 5.11
C SER A 10 -10.06 -47.97 4.64
N GLU A 11 -10.19 -47.79 3.32
CA GLU A 11 -10.36 -46.56 2.55
C GLU A 11 -9.76 -45.27 3.13
N GLN A 12 -8.77 -44.77 2.38
CA GLN A 12 -8.45 -43.37 2.29
C GLN A 12 -9.73 -42.56 2.08
N SER A 13 -10.01 -41.64 3.00
CA SER A 13 -10.80 -40.45 2.71
C SER A 13 -9.87 -39.25 2.77
N GLU A 14 -9.18 -39.01 1.65
CA GLU A 14 -8.83 -37.66 1.22
C GLU A 14 -10.14 -36.99 0.80
N ASP A 15 -10.59 -35.95 1.50
CA ASP A 15 -11.11 -34.75 0.84
C ASP A 15 -11.30 -33.60 1.82
N GLY A 16 -10.81 -32.41 1.44
CA GLY A 16 -11.47 -31.17 1.84
C GLY A 16 -10.89 -30.35 2.99
N GLN A 17 -9.59 -30.41 3.32
CA GLN A 17 -8.94 -29.20 3.86
C GLN A 17 -8.79 -28.19 2.73
N LYS A 18 -9.91 -27.53 2.36
CA LYS A 18 -9.90 -26.40 1.44
C LYS A 18 -8.99 -25.33 2.03
N ASP A 19 -7.93 -25.06 1.28
CA ASP A 19 -6.98 -23.97 1.43
C ASP A 19 -7.65 -22.63 1.80
N GLU A 20 -7.80 -22.36 3.10
CA GLU A 20 -7.99 -21.01 3.62
C GLU A 20 -6.66 -20.23 3.71
N HIS A 21 -5.64 -20.66 2.96
CA HIS A 21 -4.60 -19.75 2.47
C HIS A 21 -5.21 -18.83 1.40
N LYS A 22 -6.16 -17.97 1.80
CA LYS A 22 -6.45 -16.73 1.07
C LYS A 22 -5.09 -16.11 0.76
N LYS A 23 -4.70 -16.11 -0.52
CA LYS A 23 -3.38 -15.66 -1.01
C LYS A 23 -3.03 -14.32 -0.35
N LYS A 24 -2.32 -14.37 0.78
CA LYS A 24 -1.89 -13.17 1.49
C LYS A 24 -0.96 -12.42 0.55
N CYS A 25 -1.14 -11.11 0.46
CA CYS A 25 -0.20 -10.25 -0.23
C CYS A 25 1.04 -10.12 0.63
N SER A 26 1.83 -11.20 0.64
CA SER A 26 3.11 -11.26 1.30
C SER A 26 4.09 -10.45 0.46
N THR A 27 4.25 -9.19 0.83
CA THR A 27 5.15 -8.25 0.16
C THR A 27 6.28 -7.85 1.10
N GLY A 28 7.39 -7.38 0.51
CA GLY A 28 8.45 -6.74 1.28
C GLY A 28 7.92 -5.45 1.91
N ARG A 29 8.53 -5.05 3.03
CA ARG A 29 8.32 -3.69 3.55
C ARG A 29 9.15 -2.74 2.71
N ASP A 30 8.49 -1.84 2.04
CA ASP A 30 9.11 -0.74 1.31
C ASP A 30 8.96 0.58 2.09
N ILE A 31 9.87 1.52 1.84
CA ILE A 31 9.78 2.89 2.31
C ILE A 31 10.34 3.85 1.25
N SER A 32 9.57 4.89 0.96
CA SER A 32 10.00 5.99 0.09
C SER A 32 9.76 7.34 0.77
N THR A 33 10.60 8.33 0.50
CA THR A 33 10.54 9.65 1.14
C THR A 33 10.76 10.79 0.17
N ALA A 34 10.03 11.89 0.35
CA ALA A 34 10.22 13.13 -0.38
C ALA A 34 10.19 14.32 0.59
N ALA A 35 11.19 15.20 0.50
CA ALA A 35 11.31 16.38 1.35
C ALA A 35 11.29 17.64 0.48
N PRO A 36 10.17 18.36 0.38
CA PRO A 36 10.16 19.64 -0.32
C PRO A 36 11.00 20.68 0.44
N ASP A 37 11.86 21.38 -0.28
CA ASP A 37 12.64 22.53 0.24
C ASP A 37 12.41 23.77 -0.62
N TYR A 38 11.15 24.18 -0.76
CA TYR A 38 10.76 25.36 -1.53
C TYR A 38 9.59 26.10 -0.88
N VAL A 39 9.32 27.32 -1.38
CA VAL A 39 8.33 28.25 -0.84
C VAL A 39 6.93 27.61 -0.77
N GLY A 40 6.28 27.70 0.40
CA GLY A 40 4.92 27.17 0.61
C GLY A 40 4.86 25.99 1.58
N PHE A 41 6.01 25.45 1.99
CA PHE A 41 6.11 24.43 3.03
C PHE A 41 6.87 24.91 4.27
N PRO A 42 6.47 24.46 5.48
CA PRO A 42 7.34 24.56 6.65
C PRO A 42 8.68 23.85 6.36
N VAL A 43 9.78 24.51 6.71
CA VAL A 43 11.13 23.92 6.62
C VAL A 43 11.15 22.58 7.38
N GLY A 44 11.74 21.56 6.76
CA GLY A 44 11.80 20.21 7.33
C GLY A 44 10.53 19.37 7.15
N THR A 45 9.62 19.78 6.26
CA THR A 45 8.51 18.92 5.82
C THR A 45 9.08 17.70 5.10
N ILE A 46 8.66 16.51 5.50
CA ILE A 46 9.05 15.23 4.89
C ILE A 46 7.80 14.38 4.76
N PHE A 47 7.52 13.95 3.54
CA PHE A 47 6.53 12.92 3.25
C PHE A 47 7.22 11.57 3.21
N ARG A 48 6.56 10.57 3.78
CA ARG A 48 7.01 9.18 3.73
C ARG A 48 5.85 8.30 3.33
N VAL A 49 6.12 7.32 2.48
CA VAL A 49 5.20 6.23 2.20
C VAL A 49 5.85 4.92 2.58
N ALA A 50 5.07 3.97 3.07
CA ALA A 50 5.57 2.67 3.46
C ALA A 50 4.50 1.59 3.30
N THR A 51 4.93 0.33 3.15
CA THR A 51 4.04 -0.84 3.16
C THR A 51 4.17 -1.67 4.43
N ASP A 52 3.07 -2.31 4.83
CA ASP A 52 3.11 -3.39 5.81
C ASP A 52 3.29 -4.77 5.16
N ARG A 53 3.31 -5.84 5.97
CA ARG A 53 3.49 -7.21 5.49
C ARG A 53 2.26 -7.79 4.78
N GLU A 54 1.14 -7.08 4.84
CA GLU A 54 -0.12 -7.48 4.23
C GLU A 54 -0.35 -6.77 2.88
N GLY A 55 0.56 -5.88 2.49
CA GLY A 55 0.48 -5.11 1.26
C GLY A 55 -0.38 -3.85 1.37
N HIS A 56 -0.67 -3.37 2.58
CA HIS A 56 -1.28 -2.05 2.77
C HIS A 56 -0.22 -0.97 2.69
N ALA A 57 -0.55 0.15 2.04
CA ALA A 57 0.31 1.31 1.95
C ALA A 57 -0.17 2.44 2.89
N PHE A 58 0.78 3.16 3.46
CA PHE A 58 0.53 4.24 4.42
C PHE A 58 1.32 5.49 4.06
N LEU A 59 0.71 6.66 4.23
CA LEU A 59 1.37 7.96 4.10
C LEU A 59 1.59 8.59 5.48
N ASN A 60 2.80 9.09 5.71
CA ASN A 60 3.16 9.93 6.82
C ASN A 60 3.56 11.32 6.31
N ASP A 61 3.03 12.34 6.98
CA ASP A 61 3.42 13.74 6.85
C ASP A 61 4.16 14.13 8.13
N SER A 62 5.43 14.57 8.04
CA SER A 62 6.24 14.88 9.22
C SER A 62 5.65 15.98 10.11
N ARG A 63 4.76 16.80 9.57
CA ARG A 63 4.05 17.86 10.30
C ARG A 63 2.94 17.31 11.21
N ASN A 64 2.58 16.03 11.04
CA ASN A 64 1.64 15.29 11.88
C ASN A 64 2.32 14.04 12.47
N PRO A 65 3.21 14.22 13.47
CA PRO A 65 4.07 13.15 13.96
C PRO A 65 3.27 11.99 14.56
N GLY A 66 3.69 10.76 14.25
CA GLY A 66 3.05 9.53 14.73
C GLY A 66 1.83 9.08 13.93
N VAL A 67 1.36 9.88 12.96
CA VAL A 67 0.19 9.51 12.13
C VAL A 67 0.64 8.86 10.83
N TRP A 68 0.20 7.62 10.61
CA TRP A 68 0.31 6.88 9.36
C TRP A 68 -1.10 6.68 8.79
N ILE A 69 -1.38 7.36 7.68
CA ILE A 69 -2.70 7.39 7.05
C ILE A 69 -2.79 6.22 6.06
N ASN A 70 -3.76 5.33 6.23
CA ASN A 70 -3.98 4.21 5.33
C ASN A 70 -4.41 4.72 3.94
N LEU A 71 -3.59 4.49 2.91
CA LEU A 71 -3.85 4.90 1.53
C LEU A 71 -4.93 4.07 0.85
N GLY A 72 -5.27 2.90 1.40
CA GLY A 72 -6.41 2.09 0.99
C GLY A 72 -7.77 2.77 1.19
N THR A 73 -7.81 3.91 1.89
CA THR A 73 -9.01 4.75 2.02
C THR A 73 -9.26 5.63 0.79
N LEU A 74 -8.26 5.80 -0.08
CA LEU A 74 -8.40 6.54 -1.32
C LEU A 74 -9.05 5.67 -2.39
N ALA A 75 -9.85 6.29 -3.26
CA ALA A 75 -10.49 5.60 -4.37
C ALA A 75 -9.46 4.90 -5.26
N ASN A 76 -9.79 3.69 -5.73
CA ASN A 76 -8.99 2.86 -6.63
C ASN A 76 -7.60 2.46 -6.10
N ALA A 77 -7.35 2.58 -4.79
CA ALA A 77 -6.12 2.08 -4.20
C ALA A 77 -6.02 0.54 -4.40
N PRO A 78 -4.90 0.03 -4.93
CA PRO A 78 -4.70 -1.40 -5.06
C PRO A 78 -4.68 -2.06 -3.68
N LYS A 79 -5.30 -3.25 -3.58
CA LYS A 79 -5.40 -4.01 -2.32
C LYS A 79 -4.09 -4.67 -1.91
N CYS A 80 -3.14 -4.81 -2.85
CA CYS A 80 -1.92 -5.58 -2.69
C CYS A 80 -0.75 -4.80 -3.28
N VAL A 81 -0.20 -3.91 -2.47
CA VAL A 81 0.95 -3.08 -2.82
C VAL A 81 2.24 -3.83 -2.53
N THR A 82 3.10 -3.94 -3.53
CA THR A 82 4.43 -4.56 -3.44
C THR A 82 5.56 -3.54 -3.26
N ASP A 83 5.36 -2.30 -3.71
CA ASP A 83 6.37 -1.24 -3.66
C ASP A 83 5.71 0.15 -3.65
N THR A 84 6.40 1.17 -3.14
CA THR A 84 5.90 2.54 -3.06
C THR A 84 6.93 3.55 -3.52
N ALA A 85 6.45 4.64 -4.11
CA ALA A 85 7.28 5.79 -4.42
C ALA A 85 6.53 7.09 -4.12
N VAL A 86 7.26 8.10 -3.66
CA VAL A 86 6.70 9.42 -3.42
C VAL A 86 7.60 10.50 -4.01
N SER A 87 6.99 11.51 -4.64
CA SER A 87 7.69 12.68 -5.18
C SER A 87 6.87 13.95 -4.96
N VAL A 88 7.56 15.10 -5.02
CA VAL A 88 6.96 16.43 -4.87
C VAL A 88 7.36 17.31 -6.03
N THR A 89 6.44 18.14 -6.53
CA THR A 89 6.76 19.16 -7.56
C THR A 89 7.09 20.49 -6.92
N GLU A 90 7.99 21.29 -7.47
CA GLU A 90 8.41 22.60 -6.93
C GLU A 90 7.42 23.77 -7.19
N GLY A 91 6.21 23.49 -7.68
CA GLY A 91 5.20 24.53 -7.98
C GLY A 91 4.58 25.18 -6.73
N ASN A 92 3.90 26.32 -6.91
CA ASN A 92 3.09 26.97 -5.87
C ASN A 92 1.62 27.14 -6.33
N PRO A 93 0.67 26.33 -5.83
CA PRO A 93 0.88 25.21 -4.91
C PRO A 93 1.55 24.02 -5.61
N GLY A 94 2.30 23.25 -4.82
CA GLY A 94 2.93 22.01 -5.27
C GLY A 94 1.93 20.84 -5.26
N TYR A 95 2.41 19.69 -5.73
CA TYR A 95 1.68 18.43 -5.66
C TYR A 95 2.58 17.36 -5.05
N LEU A 96 1.97 16.51 -4.23
CA LEU A 96 2.53 15.24 -3.82
C LEU A 96 2.02 14.17 -4.79
N TYR A 97 2.93 13.44 -5.41
CA TYR A 97 2.61 12.26 -6.20
C TYR A 97 2.97 11.03 -5.38
N VAL A 98 1.98 10.16 -5.19
CA VAL A 98 2.16 8.86 -4.53
C VAL A 98 1.92 7.77 -5.56
N SER A 99 2.92 6.93 -5.78
CA SER A 99 2.85 5.79 -6.68
C SER A 99 2.88 4.49 -5.88
N LEU A 100 2.00 3.56 -6.21
CA LEU A 100 1.88 2.23 -5.61
C LEU A 100 2.05 1.19 -6.72
N LEU A 101 3.03 0.32 -6.58
CA LEU A 101 3.16 -0.85 -7.44
C LEU A 101 2.23 -1.94 -6.91
N ALA A 102 1.28 -2.37 -7.73
CA ALA A 102 0.40 -3.48 -7.40
C ALA A 102 1.06 -4.83 -7.75
N LYS A 103 0.57 -5.90 -7.12
CA LYS A 103 1.06 -7.27 -7.34
C LYS A 103 0.97 -7.76 -8.80
N ASP A 104 0.07 -7.20 -9.59
CA ASP A 104 -0.06 -7.49 -11.03
C ASP A 104 0.96 -6.73 -11.89
N GLY A 105 1.86 -5.97 -11.28
CA GLY A 105 2.88 -5.18 -11.95
C GLY A 105 2.42 -3.78 -12.34
N VAL A 106 1.14 -3.44 -12.19
CA VAL A 106 0.61 -2.13 -12.60
C VAL A 106 0.96 -1.07 -11.55
N VAL A 107 1.44 0.09 -12.00
CA VAL A 107 1.65 1.25 -11.14
C VAL A 107 0.36 2.06 -11.08
N HIS A 108 -0.08 2.35 -9.86
CA HIS A 108 -1.20 3.23 -9.56
C HIS A 108 -0.68 4.53 -8.96
N GLN A 109 -1.08 5.68 -9.50
CA GLN A 109 -0.62 6.98 -9.02
C GLN A 109 -1.79 7.84 -8.54
N ALA A 110 -1.62 8.46 -7.37
CA ALA A 110 -2.48 9.52 -6.86
C ALA A 110 -1.72 10.85 -6.87
N ARG A 111 -2.43 11.92 -7.23
CA ARG A 111 -1.94 13.29 -7.16
C ARG A 111 -2.70 14.02 -6.06
N CYS A 112 -1.97 14.46 -5.04
CA CYS A 112 -2.53 15.16 -3.90
C CYS A 112 -2.07 16.62 -3.89
N GLY A 113 -3.02 17.55 -3.78
CA GLY A 113 -2.71 18.96 -3.58
C GLY A 113 -2.00 19.16 -2.25
N THR A 114 -0.97 20.01 -2.23
CA THR A 114 -0.25 20.32 -1.01
C THR A 114 -0.55 21.73 -0.52
N SER A 115 -0.41 21.92 0.80
CA SER A 115 -0.58 23.21 1.46
C SER A 115 0.20 23.23 2.76
N SER A 116 0.12 24.32 3.52
CA SER A 116 0.63 24.40 4.90
C SER A 116 -0.12 23.50 5.89
N THR A 117 -1.33 23.03 5.55
CA THR A 117 -2.11 22.12 6.39
C THR A 117 -1.56 20.70 6.27
N PRO A 118 -1.26 20.01 7.39
CA PRO A 118 -0.82 18.62 7.36
C PRO A 118 -1.88 17.67 6.83
N PHE A 119 -1.45 16.58 6.21
CA PHE A 119 -2.39 15.51 5.87
C PHE A 119 -2.91 14.78 7.11
N THR A 120 -4.18 14.41 7.05
CA THR A 120 -4.92 13.64 8.05
C THR A 120 -5.83 12.64 7.33
N PRO A 121 -6.31 11.58 8.01
CA PRO A 121 -7.28 10.66 7.40
C PRO A 121 -8.55 11.35 6.89
N VAL A 122 -8.91 12.51 7.47
CA VAL A 122 -10.13 13.24 7.13
C VAL A 122 -9.95 14.09 5.86
N ASN A 123 -8.79 14.74 5.69
CA ASN A 123 -8.58 15.65 4.55
C ASN A 123 -7.93 14.99 3.32
N LEU A 124 -7.28 13.84 3.50
CA LEU A 124 -6.53 13.17 2.42
C LEU A 124 -7.41 12.78 1.22
N PRO A 125 -8.64 12.25 1.38
CA PRO A 125 -9.50 11.95 0.24
C PRO A 125 -9.83 13.20 -0.59
N THR A 126 -10.11 14.32 0.07
CA THR A 126 -10.43 15.59 -0.60
C THR A 126 -9.24 16.13 -1.39
N VAL A 127 -8.04 16.14 -0.80
CA VAL A 127 -6.85 16.73 -1.46
C VAL A 127 -6.28 15.85 -2.56
N CYS A 128 -6.52 14.53 -2.54
CA CYS A 128 -6.12 13.60 -3.60
C CYS A 128 -7.19 13.40 -4.69
N GLY A 129 -8.33 14.08 -4.58
CA GLY A 129 -9.37 14.11 -5.62
C GLY A 129 -9.90 12.72 -5.97
N THR A 130 -9.65 12.28 -7.21
CA THR A 130 -10.12 10.99 -7.73
C THR A 130 -9.39 9.77 -7.15
N GLY A 131 -8.40 9.98 -6.28
CA GLY A 131 -7.58 8.91 -5.72
C GLY A 131 -6.56 8.39 -6.73
N PHE A 132 -6.41 7.08 -6.80
CA PHE A 132 -5.42 6.43 -7.66
C PHE A 132 -5.94 6.21 -9.08
N ALA A 133 -5.04 6.34 -10.05
CA ALA A 133 -5.27 5.94 -11.44
C ALA A 133 -4.12 5.06 -11.93
N ALA A 134 -4.43 4.06 -12.75
CA ALA A 134 -3.40 3.22 -13.36
C ALA A 134 -2.56 4.06 -14.34
N VAL A 135 -1.24 3.99 -14.19
CA VAL A 135 -0.29 4.56 -15.13
C VAL A 135 -0.34 3.69 -16.40
N GLN A 136 -0.73 4.33 -17.51
CA GLN A 136 -0.84 3.63 -18.79
C GLN A 136 0.53 3.11 -19.23
N ASP A 137 0.51 1.97 -19.93
CA ASP A 137 1.71 1.33 -20.48
C ASP A 137 2.79 1.01 -19.43
N THR A 138 2.38 0.73 -18.18
CA THR A 138 3.29 0.20 -17.16
C THR A 138 3.90 -1.11 -17.66
N PRO A 139 5.24 -1.26 -17.69
CA PRO A 139 5.88 -2.52 -18.04
C PRO A 139 5.58 -3.61 -17.00
N VAL A 140 5.09 -4.78 -17.44
CA VAL A 140 4.73 -5.93 -16.59
C VAL A 140 5.45 -7.21 -16.99
#